data_AF-A0A0Q8EUD5-F1
#
_entry.id   AF-A0A0Q8EUD5-F1
#
_cell.length_a   1.000
_cell.length_b   1.000
_cell.length_c   1.000
_cell.angle_alpha   90.00
_cell.angle_beta   90.00
_cell.angle_gamma   90.00
#
_symmetry.space_group_name_H-M   'P 1'
#
loop_
_entity.id
_entity.type
_entity.pdbx_description
1 polymer ?
#
loop_
_entity_poly.entity_id
_entity_poly.type
_entity_poly.pdbx_seq_one_letter_code
_entity_poly.pdbx_strand_id
1 'polypeptide(L)'
;MSANRGAPPRLLLVEDDPISATFMRAALASLPAEVELAIDGTQALAASGTFDLWLIDANLPDGSGGVLLQHLGARHAHPVALAHTADATPGMRSTLLQAGFADVLVKPMGVQALQDAVRRALGDALRDDAGDWDDAAALAALGGHREHAALLRQLFLTELPATRAACLASFERNDDDALRAQLHRLQASCGFAGARALGGIASRWHASPSDTAERDAFTAATDRLLVTRQD
;
A
#
# COMPACT_ATOMS: atom_id res chain seq x y z
N MET A 1 9.24 12.62 -17.26
CA MET A 1 7.95 12.04 -17.69
C MET A 1 7.04 12.04 -16.48
N SER A 2 5.99 12.86 -16.51
CA SER A 2 5.01 12.95 -15.42
C SER A 2 4.26 11.63 -15.29
N ALA A 3 4.41 10.96 -14.14
CA ALA A 3 3.52 9.89 -13.74
C ALA A 3 2.08 10.43 -13.69
N ASN A 4 1.17 9.67 -14.25
CA ASN A 4 -0.27 9.89 -14.23
C ASN A 4 -0.79 9.72 -12.78
N ARG A 5 -0.72 10.78 -11.96
CA ARG A 5 -1.03 10.76 -10.50
C ARG A 5 -2.54 10.73 -10.18
N GLY A 6 -3.32 9.90 -10.87
CA GLY A 6 -4.77 9.86 -10.64
C GLY A 6 -5.46 8.53 -10.93
N ALA A 7 -4.76 7.54 -11.51
CA ALA A 7 -5.31 6.20 -11.70
C ALA A 7 -4.58 5.20 -10.80
N PRO A 8 -5.28 4.23 -10.18
CA PRO A 8 -4.65 3.20 -9.38
C PRO A 8 -3.65 2.40 -10.22
N PRO A 9 -2.48 2.00 -9.67
CA PRO A 9 -1.53 1.14 -10.38
C PRO A 9 -2.19 -0.14 -10.86
N ARG A 10 -1.83 -0.58 -12.07
CA ARG A 10 -2.35 -1.80 -12.68
C ARG A 10 -1.32 -2.92 -12.59
N LEU A 11 -1.72 -4.05 -12.02
CA LEU A 11 -0.92 -5.25 -11.85
C LEU A 11 -1.43 -6.34 -12.80
N LEU A 12 -0.50 -7.00 -13.48
CA LEU A 12 -0.78 -8.27 -14.16
C LEU A 12 -0.28 -9.42 -13.29
N LEU A 13 -1.19 -10.25 -12.80
CA LEU A 13 -0.90 -11.50 -12.10
C LEU A 13 -1.01 -12.66 -13.09
N VAL A 14 0.06 -13.44 -13.26
CA VAL A 14 0.10 -14.61 -14.15
C VAL A 14 0.27 -15.88 -13.31
N GLU A 15 -0.81 -16.62 -13.12
CA GLU A 15 -0.90 -17.78 -12.22
C GLU A 15 -1.93 -18.78 -12.74
N ASP A 16 -1.51 -20.02 -13.00
CA ASP A 16 -2.36 -21.08 -13.54
C ASP A 16 -3.11 -21.87 -12.44
N ASP A 17 -2.55 -21.96 -11.23
CA ASP A 17 -3.20 -22.63 -10.11
C ASP A 17 -4.36 -21.78 -9.54
N PRO A 18 -5.63 -22.25 -9.61
CA PRO A 18 -6.77 -21.46 -9.17
C PRO A 18 -6.76 -21.10 -7.68
N ILE A 19 -6.14 -21.94 -6.84
CA ILE A 19 -6.06 -21.72 -5.39
C ILE A 19 -5.06 -20.59 -5.09
N SER A 20 -3.86 -20.67 -5.66
CA SER A 20 -2.83 -19.64 -5.58
C SER A 20 -3.34 -18.32 -6.16
N ALA A 21 -3.97 -18.34 -7.33
CA ALA A 21 -4.53 -17.14 -7.97
C ALA A 21 -5.59 -16.47 -7.08
N THR A 22 -6.48 -17.27 -6.46
CA THR A 22 -7.50 -16.77 -5.55
C THR A 22 -6.88 -16.15 -4.29
N PHE A 23 -5.90 -16.83 -3.68
CA PHE A 23 -5.18 -16.32 -2.51
C PHE A 23 -4.46 -15.00 -2.83
N MET A 24 -3.70 -14.95 -3.90
CA MET A 24 -2.92 -13.76 -4.28
C MET A 24 -3.83 -12.59 -4.61
N ARG A 25 -4.92 -12.80 -5.35
CA ARG A 25 -5.93 -11.74 -5.60
C ARG A 25 -6.54 -11.22 -4.31
N ALA A 26 -6.91 -12.09 -3.37
CA ALA A 26 -7.47 -11.69 -2.09
C ALA A 26 -6.46 -10.92 -1.23
N ALA A 27 -5.19 -11.34 -1.24
CA ALA A 27 -4.10 -10.67 -0.54
C ALA A 27 -3.80 -9.28 -1.14
N LEU A 28 -3.86 -9.13 -2.47
CA LEU A 28 -3.60 -7.88 -3.18
C LEU A 28 -4.79 -6.91 -3.16
N ALA A 29 -6.01 -7.40 -2.93
CA ALA A 29 -7.21 -6.56 -2.84
C ALA A 29 -7.20 -5.53 -1.69
N SER A 30 -6.20 -5.57 -0.79
CA SER A 30 -5.99 -4.51 0.20
C SER A 30 -5.12 -3.37 -0.28
N LEU A 31 -4.48 -3.51 -1.44
CA LEU A 31 -3.66 -2.46 -2.02
C LEU A 31 -4.55 -1.60 -2.93
N PRO A 32 -4.29 -0.29 -3.04
CA PRO A 32 -5.02 0.59 -3.95
C PRO A 32 -4.56 0.37 -5.39
N ALA A 33 -4.68 -0.85 -5.88
CA ALA A 33 -4.18 -1.29 -7.17
C ALA A 33 -5.20 -2.20 -7.88
N GLU A 34 -5.31 -2.07 -9.19
CA GLU A 34 -6.12 -2.95 -10.01
C GLU A 34 -5.32 -4.21 -10.35
N VAL A 35 -5.91 -5.40 -10.16
CA VAL A 35 -5.25 -6.67 -10.47
C VAL A 35 -6.00 -7.39 -11.59
N GLU A 36 -5.32 -7.53 -12.73
CA GLU A 36 -5.77 -8.36 -13.85
C GLU A 36 -5.11 -9.74 -13.74
N LEU A 37 -5.89 -10.82 -13.89
CA LEU A 37 -5.41 -12.20 -13.83
C LEU A 37 -5.28 -12.76 -15.24
N ALA A 38 -4.13 -13.36 -15.53
CA ALA A 38 -3.91 -14.28 -16.64
C ALA A 38 -3.53 -15.65 -16.10
N ILE A 39 -4.04 -16.72 -16.69
CA ILE A 39 -3.75 -18.10 -16.22
C ILE A 39 -2.66 -18.81 -17.04
N ASP A 40 -2.14 -18.17 -18.07
CA ASP A 40 -1.09 -18.68 -18.94
C ASP A 40 -0.36 -17.50 -19.63
N GLY A 41 0.77 -17.80 -20.29
CA GLY A 41 1.55 -16.80 -21.01
C GLY A 41 0.80 -16.21 -22.21
N THR A 42 -0.06 -16.99 -22.86
CA THR A 42 -0.86 -16.55 -24.00
C THR A 42 -1.85 -15.44 -23.61
N GLN A 43 -2.55 -15.59 -22.49
CA GLN A 43 -3.44 -14.59 -21.92
C GLN A 43 -2.67 -13.38 -21.42
N ALA A 44 -1.52 -13.59 -20.76
CA ALA A 44 -0.67 -12.49 -20.33
C ALA A 44 -0.20 -11.63 -21.52
N LEU A 45 0.09 -12.25 -22.67
CA LEU A 45 0.45 -11.55 -23.91
C LEU A 45 -0.76 -10.92 -24.61
N ALA A 46 -1.96 -11.44 -24.42
CA ALA A 46 -3.19 -10.87 -24.97
C ALA A 46 -3.74 -9.70 -24.11
N ALA A 47 -3.33 -9.62 -22.85
CA ALA A 47 -3.72 -8.57 -21.91
C ALA A 47 -3.45 -7.18 -22.50
N SER A 48 -4.44 -6.31 -22.40
CA SER A 48 -4.44 -5.01 -23.07
C SER A 48 -4.18 -3.86 -22.10
N GLY A 49 -3.57 -2.79 -22.62
CA GLY A 49 -3.20 -1.62 -21.82
C GLY A 49 -1.79 -1.72 -21.23
N THR A 50 -1.51 -0.80 -20.30
CA THR A 50 -0.23 -0.73 -19.59
C THR A 50 -0.40 -1.27 -18.18
N PHE A 51 0.64 -1.95 -17.70
CA PHE A 51 0.76 -2.44 -16.33
C PHE A 51 1.98 -1.79 -15.71
N ASP A 52 1.89 -1.48 -14.42
CA ASP A 52 2.97 -0.90 -13.63
C ASP A 52 3.83 -1.98 -12.97
N LEU A 53 3.26 -3.18 -12.77
CA LEU A 53 3.93 -4.33 -12.19
C LEU A 53 3.41 -5.65 -12.78
N TRP A 54 4.34 -6.57 -13.03
CA TRP A 54 4.02 -7.96 -13.38
C TRP A 54 4.39 -8.88 -12.22
N LEU A 55 3.46 -9.73 -11.80
CA LEU A 55 3.71 -10.89 -10.93
C LEU A 55 3.53 -12.13 -11.80
N ILE A 56 4.61 -12.89 -12.00
CA ILE A 56 4.62 -14.00 -12.97
C ILE A 56 5.04 -15.29 -12.30
N ASP A 57 4.30 -16.38 -12.52
CA ASP A 57 4.77 -17.70 -12.12
C ASP A 57 6.02 -18.11 -12.93
N ALA A 58 7.04 -18.61 -12.24
CA ALA A 58 8.21 -19.17 -12.88
C ALA A 58 7.86 -20.35 -13.82
N ASN A 59 6.81 -21.12 -13.49
CA ASN A 59 6.35 -22.27 -14.24
C ASN A 59 4.90 -22.04 -14.69
N LEU A 60 4.69 -21.97 -15.99
CA LEU A 60 3.37 -21.84 -16.61
C LEU A 60 3.09 -23.07 -17.49
N PRO A 61 1.81 -23.39 -17.74
CA PRO A 61 1.44 -24.54 -18.57
C PRO A 61 1.97 -24.43 -20.01
N ASP A 62 2.20 -23.21 -20.50
CA ASP A 62 2.69 -22.92 -21.85
C ASP A 62 4.16 -22.48 -21.91
N GLY A 63 4.89 -22.51 -20.79
CA GLY A 63 6.33 -22.27 -20.79
C GLY A 63 6.91 -21.74 -19.47
N SER A 64 8.09 -21.12 -19.56
CA SER A 64 8.75 -20.51 -18.41
C SER A 64 8.37 -19.04 -18.26
N GLY A 65 8.14 -18.61 -17.01
CA GLY A 65 7.92 -17.20 -16.68
C GLY A 65 9.07 -16.29 -17.13
N GLY A 66 10.32 -16.78 -17.16
CA GLY A 66 11.46 -16.02 -17.67
C GLY A 66 11.38 -15.76 -19.18
N VAL A 67 10.86 -16.70 -19.96
CA VAL A 67 10.62 -16.51 -21.41
C VAL A 67 9.44 -15.56 -21.63
N LEU A 68 8.37 -15.70 -20.83
CA LEU A 68 7.24 -14.77 -20.87
C LEU A 68 7.68 -13.33 -20.58
N LEU A 69 8.54 -13.13 -19.57
CA LEU A 69 9.09 -11.81 -19.22
C LEU A 69 9.80 -11.16 -20.41
N GLN A 70 10.58 -11.92 -21.18
CA GLN A 70 11.26 -11.41 -22.38
C GLN A 70 10.26 -10.96 -23.46
N HIS A 71 9.21 -11.76 -23.71
CA HIS A 71 8.18 -11.41 -24.69
C HIS A 71 7.37 -10.17 -24.27
N LEU A 72 7.02 -10.06 -22.98
CA LEU A 72 6.34 -8.89 -22.45
C LEU A 72 7.25 -7.65 -22.50
N GLY A 73 8.52 -7.77 -22.10
CA GLY A 73 9.50 -6.68 -22.12
C GLY A 73 9.80 -6.14 -23.52
N ALA A 74 9.70 -6.97 -24.56
CA ALA A 74 9.84 -6.52 -25.95
C ALA A 74 8.65 -5.66 -26.43
N ARG A 75 7.49 -5.77 -25.78
CA ARG A 75 6.24 -5.11 -26.18
C ARG A 75 5.89 -3.89 -25.33
N HIS A 76 6.43 -3.80 -24.13
CA HIS A 76 6.08 -2.77 -23.14
C HIS A 76 7.32 -2.06 -22.60
N ALA A 77 7.26 -0.73 -22.47
CA ALA A 77 8.32 0.03 -21.85
C ALA A 77 8.28 -0.10 -20.31
N HIS A 78 9.24 -0.83 -19.76
CA HIS A 78 9.67 -0.80 -18.35
C HIS A 78 8.61 -0.94 -17.24
N PRO A 79 7.95 -2.10 -17.07
CA PRO A 79 7.42 -2.46 -15.76
C PRO A 79 8.42 -3.30 -14.97
N VAL A 80 8.40 -3.12 -13.66
CA VAL A 80 9.09 -4.01 -12.73
C VAL A 80 8.38 -5.38 -12.78
N ALA A 81 9.14 -6.46 -12.74
CA ALA A 81 8.58 -7.82 -12.71
C ALA A 81 9.06 -8.57 -11.46
N LEU A 82 8.14 -9.25 -10.79
CA LEU A 82 8.42 -10.16 -9.68
C LEU A 82 8.06 -11.57 -10.11
N ALA A 83 8.92 -12.53 -9.79
CA ALA A 83 8.59 -13.93 -10.00
C ALA A 83 7.92 -14.49 -8.73
N HIS A 84 7.00 -15.44 -8.90
CA HIS A 84 6.60 -16.36 -7.82
C HIS A 84 6.85 -17.81 -8.24
N THR A 85 7.26 -18.65 -7.29
CA THR A 85 7.63 -20.04 -7.59
C THR A 85 7.49 -20.92 -6.36
N ALA A 86 7.17 -22.21 -6.55
CA ALA A 86 7.28 -23.21 -5.49
C ALA A 86 8.73 -23.71 -5.27
N ASP A 87 9.63 -23.47 -6.22
CA ASP A 87 11.03 -23.89 -6.14
C ASP A 87 11.87 -22.86 -5.39
N ALA A 88 12.23 -23.21 -4.15
CA ALA A 88 13.02 -22.39 -3.23
C ALA A 88 14.54 -22.50 -3.44
N THR A 89 15.01 -23.22 -4.45
CA THR A 89 16.45 -23.48 -4.61
C THR A 89 17.22 -22.20 -4.98
N PRO A 90 18.45 -22.04 -4.47
CA PRO A 90 19.30 -20.91 -4.86
C PRO A 90 19.55 -20.83 -6.38
N GLY A 91 19.61 -21.99 -7.04
CA GLY A 91 19.78 -22.10 -8.49
C GLY A 91 18.60 -21.48 -9.24
N MET A 92 17.37 -21.89 -8.90
CA MET A 92 16.16 -21.31 -9.49
C MET A 92 16.07 -19.80 -9.26
N ARG A 93 16.31 -19.35 -8.03
CA ARG A 93 16.33 -17.91 -7.71
C ARG A 93 17.33 -17.15 -8.57
N SER A 94 18.55 -17.66 -8.70
CA SER A 94 19.59 -17.04 -9.53
C SER A 94 19.16 -16.95 -11.00
N THR A 95 18.59 -18.02 -11.56
CA THR A 95 18.08 -18.06 -12.93
C THR A 95 17.01 -17.01 -13.20
N LEU A 96 16.05 -16.86 -12.29
CA LEU A 96 14.96 -15.87 -12.43
C LEU A 96 15.49 -14.43 -12.35
N LEU A 97 16.39 -14.14 -11.41
CA LEU A 97 17.01 -12.81 -11.33
C LEU A 97 17.83 -12.49 -12.60
N GLN A 98 18.56 -13.48 -13.13
CA GLN A 98 19.29 -13.31 -14.40
C GLN A 98 18.37 -13.12 -15.61
N ALA A 99 17.16 -13.67 -15.58
CA ALA A 99 16.15 -13.46 -16.61
C ALA A 99 15.57 -12.03 -16.60
N GLY A 100 15.82 -11.25 -15.54
CA GLY A 100 15.40 -9.85 -15.43
C GLY A 100 14.33 -9.57 -14.37
N PHE A 101 13.94 -10.56 -13.56
CA PHE A 101 13.05 -10.33 -12.42
C PHE A 101 13.76 -9.50 -11.34
N ALA A 102 13.03 -8.55 -10.73
CA ALA A 102 13.55 -7.69 -9.68
C ALA A 102 13.62 -8.38 -8.31
N ASP A 103 12.69 -9.31 -8.04
CA ASP A 103 12.69 -10.16 -6.85
C ASP A 103 11.96 -11.48 -7.15
N VAL A 104 12.12 -12.45 -6.25
CA VAL A 104 11.53 -13.79 -6.34
C VAL A 104 10.81 -14.14 -5.04
N LEU A 105 9.51 -14.39 -5.13
CA LEU A 105 8.65 -14.82 -4.04
C LEU A 105 8.49 -16.34 -4.03
N VAL A 106 8.83 -16.97 -2.92
CA VAL A 106 8.75 -18.42 -2.77
C VAL A 106 7.41 -18.81 -2.14
N LYS A 107 6.67 -19.70 -2.80
CA LYS A 107 5.42 -20.29 -2.31
C LYS A 107 5.73 -21.39 -1.26
N PRO A 108 4.95 -21.49 -0.18
CA PRO A 108 3.87 -20.59 0.22
C PRO A 108 4.41 -19.28 0.80
N MET A 109 3.81 -18.16 0.41
CA MET A 109 4.10 -16.83 0.97
C MET A 109 2.88 -16.31 1.77
N GLY A 110 3.16 -15.59 2.85
CA GLY A 110 2.11 -14.91 3.62
C GLY A 110 1.59 -13.66 2.92
N VAL A 111 0.39 -13.21 3.30
CA VAL A 111 -0.25 -11.99 2.80
C VAL A 111 0.68 -10.78 2.90
N GLN A 112 1.31 -10.57 4.07
CA GLN A 112 2.21 -9.43 4.29
C GLN A 112 3.44 -9.46 3.38
N ALA A 113 4.04 -10.64 3.20
CA ALA A 113 5.24 -10.78 2.35
C ALA A 113 4.94 -10.42 0.89
N LEU A 114 3.78 -10.85 0.37
CA LEU A 114 3.33 -10.50 -0.98
C LEU A 114 3.07 -8.99 -1.10
N GLN A 115 2.32 -8.41 -0.16
CA GLN A 115 2.01 -6.98 -0.18
C GLN A 115 3.27 -6.11 -0.09
N ASP A 116 4.21 -6.46 0.78
CA ASP A 116 5.44 -5.70 0.93
C ASP A 116 6.32 -5.77 -0.31
N ALA A 117 6.36 -6.93 -0.98
CA ALA A 117 7.08 -7.06 -2.25
C ALA A 117 6.48 -6.16 -3.34
N VAL A 118 5.15 -6.15 -3.43
CA VAL A 118 4.42 -5.28 -4.38
C VAL A 118 4.64 -3.79 -4.06
N ARG A 119 4.54 -3.38 -2.79
CA ARG A 119 4.84 -2.00 -2.35
C ARG A 119 6.26 -1.59 -2.72
N ARG A 120 7.26 -2.44 -2.46
CA ARG A 120 8.65 -2.16 -2.82
C ARG A 120 8.84 -2.04 -4.33
N ALA A 121 8.18 -2.88 -5.11
CA ALA A 121 8.31 -2.91 -6.57
C ALA A 121 7.68 -1.69 -7.24
N LEU A 122 6.48 -1.28 -6.79
CA LEU A 122 5.79 -0.11 -7.34
C LEU A 122 6.32 1.21 -6.77
N GLY A 123 6.97 1.18 -5.60
CA GLY A 123 7.63 2.34 -5.00
C GLY A 123 6.72 3.57 -4.94
N ASP A 124 7.13 4.64 -5.61
CA ASP A 124 6.39 5.91 -5.68
C ASP A 124 5.06 5.82 -6.45
N ALA A 125 4.85 4.81 -7.30
CA ALA A 125 3.58 4.60 -7.99
C ALA A 125 2.53 3.97 -7.05
N LEU A 126 2.98 3.20 -6.04
CA LEU A 126 2.19 2.82 -4.88
C LEU A 126 2.34 3.81 -3.72
N ARG A 127 2.89 5.01 -3.94
CA ARG A 127 2.54 6.13 -3.06
C ARG A 127 1.07 6.41 -3.34
N ASP A 128 0.23 5.63 -2.69
CA ASP A 128 -0.68 6.17 -1.71
C ASP A 128 -0.75 7.70 -1.82
N ASP A 129 -1.76 8.14 -2.55
CA ASP A 129 -2.54 9.28 -2.09
C ASP A 129 -3.02 9.03 -0.63
N ALA A 130 -2.90 7.79 -0.11
CA ALA A 130 -2.88 7.39 1.29
C ALA A 130 -1.56 7.62 2.05
N GLY A 131 -0.89 8.76 1.82
CA GLY A 131 0.15 9.23 2.75
C GLY A 131 -0.36 9.34 4.20
N ASP A 132 -1.68 9.35 4.39
CA ASP A 132 -2.31 9.46 5.70
C ASP A 132 -2.61 8.10 6.39
N TRP A 133 -2.58 6.94 5.72
CA TRP A 133 -2.96 5.63 6.30
C TRP A 133 -1.87 4.53 6.17
N ASP A 134 -1.50 3.91 7.29
CA ASP A 134 -0.56 2.80 7.44
C ASP A 134 -1.32 1.55 7.92
N ASP A 135 -1.87 0.79 6.96
CA ASP A 135 -2.62 -0.44 7.23
C ASP A 135 -1.77 -1.52 7.91
N ALA A 136 -0.48 -1.58 7.61
CA ALA A 136 0.43 -2.54 8.21
C ALA A 136 0.59 -2.25 9.72
N ALA A 137 0.78 -0.98 10.09
CA ALA A 137 0.81 -0.57 11.49
C ALA A 137 -0.52 -0.80 12.21
N ALA A 138 -1.65 -0.48 11.57
CA ALA A 138 -2.97 -0.71 12.15
C ALA A 138 -3.22 -2.21 12.41
N LEU A 139 -2.89 -3.07 11.44
CA LEU A 139 -3.01 -4.52 11.60
C LEU A 139 -2.08 -5.05 12.70
N ALA A 140 -0.83 -4.58 12.75
CA ALA A 140 0.12 -4.99 13.79
C ALA A 140 -0.38 -4.60 15.19
N ALA A 141 -0.93 -3.39 15.35
CA ALA A 141 -1.52 -2.92 16.61
C ALA A 141 -2.75 -3.73 17.03
N LEU A 142 -3.44 -4.37 16.08
CA LEU A 142 -4.69 -5.09 16.26
C LEU A 142 -4.55 -6.61 16.09
N GLY A 143 -3.33 -7.15 16.23
CA GLY A 143 -3.08 -8.59 16.17
C GLY A 143 -3.39 -9.25 14.82
N GLY A 144 -3.40 -8.47 13.73
CA GLY A 144 -3.67 -8.93 12.36
C GLY A 144 -5.15 -8.97 11.97
N HIS A 145 -6.06 -8.51 12.83
CA HIS A 145 -7.50 -8.55 12.56
C HIS A 145 -7.97 -7.36 11.69
N ARG A 146 -8.12 -7.60 10.39
CA ARG A 146 -8.48 -6.57 9.39
C ARG A 146 -9.85 -5.91 9.61
N GLU A 147 -10.83 -6.65 10.08
CA GLU A 147 -12.17 -6.12 10.38
C GLU A 147 -12.13 -5.10 11.53
N HIS A 148 -11.30 -5.35 12.54
CA HIS A 148 -11.10 -4.41 13.65
C HIS A 148 -10.38 -3.14 13.18
N ALA A 149 -9.42 -3.25 12.26
CA ALA A 149 -8.74 -2.09 11.69
C ALA A 149 -9.70 -1.19 10.91
N ALA A 150 -10.57 -1.78 10.10
CA ALA A 150 -11.61 -1.04 9.37
C ALA A 150 -12.60 -0.33 10.33
N LEU A 151 -13.08 -1.04 11.36
CA LEU A 151 -13.98 -0.47 12.37
C LEU A 151 -13.34 0.71 13.11
N LEU A 152 -12.11 0.54 13.59
CA LEU A 152 -11.39 1.59 14.32
C LEU A 152 -11.07 2.79 13.45
N ARG A 153 -10.79 2.58 12.15
CA ARG A 153 -10.65 3.66 11.18
C ARG A 153 -11.95 4.46 11.01
N GLN A 154 -13.09 3.77 10.92
CA GLN A 154 -14.39 4.46 10.83
C GLN A 154 -14.71 5.27 12.09
N LEU A 155 -14.45 4.71 13.27
CA LEU A 155 -14.63 5.42 14.54
C LEU A 155 -13.69 6.64 14.61
N PHE A 156 -12.42 6.47 14.25
CA PHE A 156 -11.45 7.55 14.21
C PHE A 156 -11.91 8.69 13.30
N LEU A 157 -12.33 8.39 12.07
CA LEU A 157 -12.82 9.39 11.11
C LEU A 157 -14.09 10.09 11.60
N THR A 158 -14.91 9.41 12.39
CA THR A 158 -16.12 9.99 12.99
C THR A 158 -15.79 11.00 14.08
N GLU A 159 -14.77 10.73 14.90
CA GLU A 159 -14.34 11.62 16.00
C GLU A 159 -13.41 12.76 15.53
N LEU A 160 -12.67 12.54 14.44
CA LEU A 160 -11.63 13.45 13.96
C LEU A 160 -12.07 14.91 13.79
N PRO A 161 -13.26 15.25 13.26
CA PRO A 161 -13.71 16.64 13.13
C PRO A 161 -13.81 17.36 14.47
N ALA A 162 -14.34 16.69 15.50
CA ALA A 162 -14.48 17.25 16.84
C ALA A 162 -13.11 17.44 17.51
N THR A 163 -12.22 16.45 17.36
CA THR A 163 -10.84 16.55 17.87
C THR A 163 -10.09 17.70 17.19
N ARG A 164 -10.20 17.84 15.87
CA ARG A 164 -9.57 18.93 15.11
C ARG A 164 -10.03 20.29 15.62
N ALA A 165 -11.35 20.49 15.73
CA ALA A 165 -11.92 21.75 16.21
C ALA A 165 -11.42 22.09 17.63
N ALA A 166 -11.31 21.09 18.51
CA ALA A 166 -10.81 21.27 19.86
C ALA A 166 -9.33 21.71 19.88
N CYS A 167 -8.46 21.08 19.07
CA CYS A 167 -7.05 21.47 18.95
C CYS A 167 -6.89 22.91 18.44
N LEU A 168 -7.59 23.26 17.36
CA LEU A 168 -7.53 24.60 16.78
C LEU A 168 -8.02 25.67 17.77
N ALA A 169 -9.10 25.40 18.49
CA ALA A 169 -9.62 26.33 19.50
C ALA A 169 -8.67 26.50 20.70
N SER A 170 -7.96 25.44 21.12
CA SER A 170 -6.93 25.54 22.17
C SER A 170 -5.73 26.38 21.70
N PHE A 171 -5.30 26.20 20.44
CA PHE A 171 -4.25 27.01 19.82
C PHE A 171 -4.64 28.50 19.74
N GLU A 172 -5.85 28.82 19.29
CA GLU A 172 -6.35 30.20 19.21
C GLU A 172 -6.40 30.90 20.57
N ARG A 173 -6.67 30.15 21.64
CA ARG A 173 -6.67 30.66 23.02
C ARG A 173 -5.27 30.72 23.65
N ASN A 174 -4.22 30.26 22.97
CA ASN A 174 -2.88 30.05 23.52
C ASN A 174 -2.88 29.15 24.76
N ASP A 175 -3.75 28.15 24.79
CA ASP A 175 -3.88 27.17 25.87
C ASP A 175 -3.04 25.92 25.54
N ASP A 176 -1.73 26.04 25.73
CA ASP A 176 -0.75 25.01 25.36
C ASP A 176 -0.98 23.68 26.09
N ASP A 177 -1.42 23.73 27.35
CA ASP A 177 -1.68 22.53 28.15
C ASP A 177 -2.89 21.75 27.60
N ALA A 178 -3.98 22.45 27.29
CA ALA A 178 -5.14 21.82 26.67
C ALA A 178 -4.81 21.28 25.28
N LEU A 179 -4.03 22.02 24.47
CA LEU A 179 -3.60 21.59 23.15
C LEU A 179 -2.75 20.32 23.22
N ARG A 180 -1.73 20.27 24.09
CA ARG A 180 -0.89 19.08 24.28
C ARG A 180 -1.70 17.87 24.73
N ALA A 181 -2.62 18.05 25.67
CA ALA A 181 -3.48 16.95 26.13
C ALA A 181 -4.35 16.38 24.99
N GLN A 182 -4.88 17.23 24.10
CA GLN A 182 -5.66 16.80 22.94
C GLN A 182 -4.79 16.08 21.90
N LEU A 183 -3.62 16.64 21.57
CA LEU A 183 -2.68 16.05 20.62
C LEU A 183 -2.16 14.69 21.10
N HIS A 184 -1.89 14.54 22.40
CA HIS A 184 -1.45 13.27 22.98
C HIS A 184 -2.50 12.16 22.81
N ARG A 185 -3.78 12.46 23.08
CA ARG A 185 -4.87 11.48 22.84
C ARG A 185 -4.99 11.14 21.36
N LEU A 186 -4.88 12.14 20.49
CA LEU A 186 -4.95 11.92 19.05
C LEU A 186 -3.81 11.02 18.54
N GLN A 187 -2.58 11.20 19.04
CA GLN A 187 -1.44 10.35 18.69
C GLN A 187 -1.72 8.87 19.00
N ALA A 188 -2.30 8.57 20.17
CA ALA A 188 -2.67 7.21 20.53
C ALA A 188 -3.72 6.63 19.56
N SER A 189 -4.77 7.40 19.25
CA SER A 189 -5.80 6.98 18.30
C SER A 189 -5.26 6.80 16.87
N CYS A 190 -4.30 7.62 16.44
CA CYS A 190 -3.64 7.47 15.15
C CYS A 190 -2.90 6.12 15.04
N GLY A 191 -2.30 5.64 16.13
CA GLY A 191 -1.63 4.34 16.15
C GLY A 191 -2.57 3.18 15.84
N PHE A 192 -3.78 3.18 16.42
CA PHE A 192 -4.77 2.11 16.21
C PHE A 192 -5.48 2.21 14.84
N ALA A 193 -5.75 3.43 14.37
CA ALA A 193 -6.40 3.65 13.08
C ALA A 193 -5.44 3.54 11.88
N GLY A 194 -4.13 3.56 12.15
CA GLY A 194 -3.07 3.64 11.14
C GLY A 194 -2.87 5.05 10.59
N ALA A 195 -3.36 6.11 11.22
CA ALA A 195 -3.25 7.48 10.70
C ALA A 195 -1.83 8.08 10.87
N ARG A 196 -0.81 7.44 10.29
CA ARG A 196 0.62 7.65 10.64
C ARG A 196 1.11 9.08 10.37
N ALA A 197 0.80 9.65 9.21
CA ALA A 197 1.24 11.01 8.89
C ALA A 197 0.65 12.04 9.84
N LEU A 198 -0.66 11.93 10.14
CA LEU A 198 -1.31 12.79 11.11
C LEU A 198 -0.72 12.61 12.52
N GLY A 199 -0.45 11.37 12.94
CA GLY A 199 0.23 11.09 14.22
C GLY A 199 1.62 11.72 14.31
N GLY A 200 2.39 11.70 13.22
CA GLY A 200 3.69 12.37 13.13
C GLY A 200 3.59 13.89 13.24
N ILE A 201 2.63 14.50 12.55
CA ILE A 201 2.35 15.94 12.65
C ILE A 201 1.91 16.31 14.07
N ALA A 202 0.96 15.57 14.64
CA ALA A 202 0.49 15.79 16.01
C ALA A 202 1.62 15.66 17.05
N SER A 203 2.62 14.81 16.80
CA SER A 203 3.81 14.68 17.65
C SER A 203 4.71 15.91 17.61
N ARG A 204 4.95 16.46 16.42
CA ARG A 204 5.75 17.68 16.28
C ARG A 204 5.02 18.90 16.83
N TRP A 205 3.73 19.04 16.56
CA TRP A 205 2.93 20.13 17.11
C TRP A 205 2.83 20.06 18.64
N HIS A 206 2.74 18.85 19.21
CA HIS A 206 2.78 18.66 20.66
C HIS A 206 4.10 19.14 21.29
N ALA A 207 5.23 18.97 20.59
CA ALA A 207 6.53 19.47 21.05
C ALA A 207 6.61 21.00 20.98
N SER A 208 6.04 21.59 19.93
CA SER A 208 6.06 23.03 19.63
C SER A 208 4.63 23.60 19.51
N PRO A 209 3.88 23.75 20.62
CA PRO A 209 2.44 24.08 20.56
C PRO A 209 2.13 25.44 19.94
N SER A 210 3.05 26.41 20.02
CA SER A 210 2.92 27.73 19.41
C SER A 210 3.31 27.79 17.92
N ASP A 211 3.75 26.68 17.32
CA ASP A 211 4.17 26.64 15.93
C ASP A 211 2.98 26.67 14.96
N THR A 212 2.85 27.79 14.25
CA THR A 212 1.80 28.00 13.24
C THR A 212 1.94 27.08 12.03
N ALA A 213 3.15 26.68 11.66
CA ALA A 213 3.38 25.81 10.52
C ALA A 213 2.90 24.38 10.80
N GLU A 214 3.10 23.89 12.02
CA GLU A 214 2.56 22.59 12.44
C GLU A 214 1.04 22.61 12.57
N ARG A 215 0.44 23.74 13.00
CA ARG A 215 -1.02 23.95 12.97
C ARG A 215 -1.58 23.90 11.55
N ASP A 216 -0.92 24.53 10.58
CA ASP A 216 -1.34 24.49 9.17
C ASP A 216 -1.17 23.10 8.56
N ALA A 217 -0.06 22.42 8.85
CA ALA A 217 0.17 21.04 8.43
C ALA A 217 -0.88 20.07 9.02
N PHE A 218 -1.24 20.26 10.29
CA PHE A 218 -2.28 19.50 10.97
C PHE A 218 -3.64 19.68 10.29
N THR A 219 -4.01 20.93 10.03
CA THR A 219 -5.26 21.30 9.33
C THR A 219 -5.34 20.59 7.97
N ALA A 220 -4.29 20.74 7.15
CA ALA A 220 -4.23 20.11 5.83
C ALA A 220 -4.31 18.58 5.89
N ALA A 221 -3.66 17.94 6.87
CA ALA A 221 -3.72 16.49 7.05
C ALA A 221 -5.12 16.00 7.46
N THR A 222 -5.78 16.72 8.38
CA THR A 222 -7.16 16.39 8.77
C THR A 222 -8.15 16.60 7.62
N ASP A 223 -7.97 17.63 6.79
CA ASP A 223 -8.81 17.86 5.61
C ASP A 223 -8.71 16.71 4.60
N ARG A 224 -7.48 16.27 4.27
CA ARG A 224 -7.28 15.13 3.35
C ARG A 224 -7.98 13.88 3.86
N LEU A 225 -7.78 13.54 5.13
CA LEU A 225 -8.39 12.36 5.77
C LEU A 225 -9.92 12.37 5.76
N LEU A 226 -10.54 13.55 5.92
CA LEU A 226 -11.99 13.68 5.96
C LEU A 226 -12.64 13.69 4.57
N VAL A 227 -11.91 14.13 3.55
CA VAL A 227 -12.36 14.10 2.14
C VAL A 227 -12.43 12.67 1.61
N THR A 228 -11.52 11.78 2.04
CA THR A 228 -11.52 10.35 1.66
C THR A 228 -12.77 9.58 2.13
N ARG A 229 -13.65 10.18 2.95
CA ARG A 229 -14.87 9.55 3.49
C ARG A 229 -16.06 9.53 2.52
N GLN A 230 -15.97 10.16 1.34
CA GLN A 230 -17.12 10.41 0.47
C GLN A 230 -17.29 9.47 -0.73
N ASP A 231 -16.41 8.48 -0.92
CA ASP A 231 -16.53 7.45 -1.96
C ASP A 231 -16.65 6.04 -1.34
#